data_AF-A0A4Q6BA48-F1
#
_entry.id   AF-A0A4Q6BA48-F1
#
_cell.length_a   1.000
_cell.length_b   1.000
_cell.length_c   1.000
_cell.angle_alpha   90.00
_cell.angle_beta   90.00
_cell.angle_gamma   90.00
#
_symmetry.space_group_name_H-M   'P 1'
#
loop_
_entity.id
_entity.type
_entity.pdbx_description
1 polymer ?
#
loop_
_entity_poly.entity_id
_entity_poly.type
_entity_poly.pdbx_seq_one_letter_code
_entity_poly.pdbx_strand_id
1 'polypeptide(L)'
;MLQPEQSVIVAKAAETEKKASQLFDKKRLVRRCLWFTLITILTIAAIFIYNTGGASLKALGQLKFSYLVFCFGLLFIDLMLGSWRNHIFMRKLKPGLSHWVSFKANVANMFMGAVTPAHGGAAPAQIYVYMRSGVRFIDAFTVSLINMGATLVFMPLAGLLALLLLDESLTSGLVTVMLQYGFGFFSLFLVAFLLAFWKPVWIAQLISHASKWVANRLPRYRDKILRWSEETTLSIQTYQQTCQLLLQK
;
A
#
# COMPACT_ATOMS: atom_id res chain seq x y z
N MET A 1 38.28 29.47 2.27
CA MET A 1 37.95 29.39 3.71
C MET A 1 36.44 29.31 3.82
N LEU A 2 35.88 28.12 4.10
CA LEU A 2 34.44 27.93 4.27
C LEU A 2 34.00 28.53 5.62
N GLN A 3 32.91 29.30 5.61
CA GLN A 3 32.36 29.95 6.80
C GLN A 3 32.03 28.89 7.88
N PRO A 4 32.29 29.18 9.17
CA PRO A 4 32.20 28.21 10.26
C PRO A 4 30.81 27.57 10.39
N GLU A 5 29.74 28.25 10.00
CA GLU A 5 28.36 27.77 10.05
C GLU A 5 28.06 26.61 9.07
N GLN A 6 28.65 26.63 7.87
CA GLN A 6 28.46 25.56 6.87
C GLN A 6 29.15 24.26 7.29
N SER A 7 30.28 24.33 8.00
CA SER A 7 31.01 23.15 8.48
C SER A 7 30.22 22.36 9.53
N VAL A 8 29.48 23.06 10.40
CA VAL A 8 28.66 22.46 11.46
C VAL A 8 27.42 21.78 10.87
N ILE A 9 26.79 22.37 9.84
CA ILE A 9 25.62 21.78 9.16
C ILE A 9 26.02 20.50 8.42
N VAL A 10 27.16 20.49 7.73
CA VAL A 10 27.68 19.31 7.01
C VAL A 10 28.06 18.19 7.98
N ALA A 11 28.72 18.50 9.10
CA ALA A 11 29.05 17.52 10.13
C ALA A 11 27.80 16.89 10.77
N LYS A 12 26.77 17.71 11.05
CA LYS A 12 25.50 17.25 11.64
C LYS A 12 24.66 16.42 10.66
N ALA A 13 24.71 16.75 9.36
CA ALA A 13 24.11 15.95 8.31
C ALA A 13 24.81 14.57 8.17
N ALA A 14 26.14 14.54 8.17
CA ALA A 14 26.93 13.31 8.11
C ALA A 14 26.73 12.41 9.34
N GLU A 15 26.60 12.98 10.55
CA GLU A 15 26.24 12.24 11.76
C GLU A 15 24.82 11.64 11.69
N THR A 16 23.87 12.40 11.14
CA THR A 16 22.49 11.94 10.98
C THR A 16 22.41 10.80 9.97
N GLU A 17 23.18 10.89 8.89
CA GLU A 17 23.30 9.84 7.86
C GLU A 17 24.00 8.58 8.40
N LYS A 18 25.06 8.75 9.20
CA LYS A 18 25.71 7.65 9.92
C LYS A 18 24.75 6.95 10.90
N LYS A 19 24.01 7.72 11.71
CA LYS A 19 23.00 7.17 12.64
C LYS A 19 21.87 6.46 11.91
N ALA A 20 21.39 7.00 10.80
CA ALA A 20 20.38 6.34 9.96
C ALA A 20 20.91 5.02 9.38
N SER A 21 22.14 4.99 8.86
CA SER A 21 22.76 3.75 8.35
C SER A 21 22.99 2.71 9.45
N GLN A 22 23.34 3.14 10.67
CA GLN A 22 23.50 2.27 11.84
C GLN A 22 22.17 1.73 12.37
N LEU A 23 21.08 2.51 12.26
CA LEU A 23 19.72 2.07 12.59
C LEU A 23 19.18 1.04 11.58
N PHE A 24 19.56 1.16 10.30
CA PHE A 24 19.26 0.21 9.24
C PHE A 24 20.37 -0.83 9.03
N ASP A 25 20.99 -1.29 10.12
CA ASP A 25 21.90 -2.42 10.08
C ASP A 25 21.13 -3.68 9.63
N LYS A 26 21.37 -4.10 8.39
CA LYS A 26 20.63 -5.18 7.70
C LYS A 26 20.54 -6.45 8.56
N LYS A 27 21.60 -6.77 9.32
CA LYS A 27 21.64 -7.92 10.23
C LYS A 27 20.68 -7.76 11.41
N ARG A 28 20.58 -6.55 11.99
CA ARG A 28 19.63 -6.27 13.08
C ARG A 28 18.19 -6.22 12.60
N LEU A 29 17.94 -5.66 11.41
CA LEU A 29 16.59 -5.61 10.83
C LEU A 29 16.06 -7.02 10.54
N VAL A 30 16.88 -7.87 9.91
CA VAL A 30 16.51 -9.28 9.66
C VAL A 30 16.27 -10.02 10.97
N ARG A 31 17.13 -9.84 11.97
CA ARG A 31 16.96 -10.47 13.28
C ARG A 31 15.64 -10.06 13.96
N ARG A 32 15.30 -8.77 13.95
CA ARG A 32 14.05 -8.26 14.53
C ARG A 32 12.82 -8.74 13.76
N CYS A 33 12.89 -8.74 12.43
CA CYS A 33 11.81 -9.26 11.59
C CYS A 33 11.60 -10.76 11.85
N LEU A 34 12.67 -11.55 11.97
CA LEU A 34 12.62 -12.96 12.30
C LEU A 34 11.98 -13.20 13.67
N TRP A 35 12.38 -12.48 14.72
CA TRP A 35 11.75 -12.59 16.04
C TRP A 35 10.27 -12.21 16.01
N PHE A 36 9.90 -11.14 15.30
CA PHE A 36 8.52 -10.74 15.15
C PHE A 36 7.69 -11.84 14.46
N THR A 37 8.18 -12.39 13.35
CA THR A 37 7.55 -13.51 12.65
C THR A 37 7.42 -14.74 13.54
N LEU A 38 8.45 -15.08 14.30
CA LEU A 38 8.46 -16.26 15.18
C LEU A 38 7.44 -16.11 16.31
N ILE A 39 7.38 -14.94 16.96
CA ILE A 39 6.37 -14.62 17.98
C ILE A 39 4.96 -14.65 17.38
N THR A 40 4.79 -14.17 16.15
CA THR A 40 3.48 -14.17 15.46
C THR A 40 3.02 -15.60 15.19
N ILE A 41 3.90 -16.43 14.61
CA ILE A 41 3.62 -17.86 14.36
C ILE A 41 3.30 -18.58 15.67
N LEU A 42 4.09 -18.35 16.71
CA LEU A 42 3.94 -19.04 17.99
C LEU A 42 2.65 -18.62 18.72
N THR A 43 2.30 -17.33 18.68
CA THR A 43 1.02 -16.83 19.22
C THR A 43 -0.16 -17.43 18.47
N ILE A 44 -0.14 -17.44 17.14
CA ILE A 44 -1.20 -18.04 16.32
C ILE A 44 -1.32 -19.53 16.64
N ALA A 45 -0.19 -20.25 16.67
CA ALA A 45 -0.16 -21.68 16.99
C ALA A 45 -0.72 -21.97 18.39
N ALA A 46 -0.35 -21.16 19.40
CA ALA A 46 -0.86 -21.29 20.76
C ALA A 46 -2.39 -21.07 20.83
N ILE A 47 -2.91 -20.04 20.14
CA ILE A 47 -4.36 -19.78 20.04
C ILE A 47 -5.07 -20.96 19.38
N PHE A 48 -4.52 -21.52 18.31
CA PHE A 48 -5.09 -22.68 17.62
C PHE A 48 -5.09 -23.95 18.48
N ILE A 49 -4.01 -24.21 19.22
CA ILE A 49 -3.94 -25.35 20.15
C ILE A 49 -4.97 -25.18 21.26
N TYR A 50 -5.06 -23.98 21.84
CA TYR A 50 -5.97 -23.66 22.94
C TYR A 50 -7.43 -23.76 22.52
N ASN A 51 -7.78 -23.24 21.33
CA ASN A 51 -9.18 -23.12 20.89
C ASN A 51 -9.71 -24.41 20.23
N THR A 52 -8.86 -25.24 19.63
CA THR A 52 -9.30 -26.40 18.83
C THR A 52 -8.82 -27.76 19.35
N GLY A 53 -8.18 -27.82 20.52
CA GLY A 53 -7.77 -29.06 21.17
C GLY A 53 -6.81 -29.93 20.33
N GLY A 54 -6.05 -29.33 19.42
CA GLY A 54 -5.12 -30.02 18.53
C GLY A 54 -5.74 -30.66 17.27
N ALA A 55 -7.06 -30.57 17.07
CA ALA A 55 -7.70 -31.06 15.83
C ALA A 55 -7.19 -30.32 14.58
N SER A 56 -6.93 -29.01 14.68
CA SER A 56 -6.33 -28.21 13.60
C SER A 56 -4.89 -28.61 13.26
N LEU A 57 -4.11 -29.10 14.24
CA LEU A 57 -2.76 -29.61 13.98
C LEU A 57 -2.78 -30.93 13.21
N LYS A 58 -3.74 -31.81 13.51
CA LYS A 58 -3.97 -33.03 12.72
C LYS A 58 -4.40 -32.68 11.29
N ALA A 59 -5.25 -31.67 11.10
CA ALA A 59 -5.63 -31.19 9.78
C ALA A 59 -4.43 -30.59 9.01
N LEU A 60 -3.55 -29.84 9.68
CA LEU A 60 -2.30 -29.38 9.07
C LEU A 60 -1.39 -30.53 8.64
N GLY A 61 -1.33 -31.61 9.43
CA GLY A 61 -0.57 -32.82 9.08
C GLY A 61 -1.10 -33.56 7.85
N GLN A 62 -2.36 -33.31 7.44
CA GLN A 62 -2.97 -33.86 6.23
C GLN A 62 -2.74 -33.00 4.98
N LEU A 63 -2.15 -31.79 5.12
CA LEU A 63 -1.82 -30.95 3.97
C LEU A 63 -0.74 -31.61 3.13
N LYS A 64 -1.10 -31.97 1.90
CA LYS A 64 -0.13 -32.45 0.92
C LYS A 64 0.81 -31.31 0.55
N PHE A 65 2.12 -31.56 0.64
CA PHE A 65 3.15 -30.59 0.28
C PHE A 65 2.99 -30.05 -1.16
N SER A 66 2.44 -30.86 -2.07
CA SER A 66 2.11 -30.46 -3.44
C SER A 66 1.17 -29.24 -3.50
N TYR A 67 0.20 -29.14 -2.60
CA TYR A 67 -0.70 -27.98 -2.56
C TYR A 67 0.00 -26.72 -2.06
N LEU A 68 0.95 -26.84 -1.14
CA LEU A 68 1.75 -25.70 -0.69
C LEU A 68 2.58 -25.12 -1.85
N VAL A 69 3.26 -25.99 -2.61
CA VAL A 69 4.02 -25.58 -3.80
C VAL A 69 3.10 -24.89 -4.82
N PHE A 70 1.90 -25.43 -5.03
CA PHE A 70 0.91 -24.83 -5.93
C PHE A 70 0.45 -23.44 -5.45
N CYS A 71 0.15 -23.29 -4.15
CA CYS A 71 -0.19 -21.99 -3.55
C CYS A 71 0.95 -20.98 -3.67
N PHE A 72 2.20 -21.39 -3.45
CA PHE A 72 3.36 -20.52 -3.66
C PHE A 72 3.50 -20.09 -5.12
N GLY A 73 3.24 -20.99 -6.06
CA GLY A 73 3.20 -20.67 -7.49
C GLY A 73 2.13 -19.62 -7.83
N LEU A 74 0.90 -19.82 -7.36
CA LEU A 74 -0.20 -18.87 -7.54
C LEU A 74 0.10 -17.51 -6.89
N LEU A 75 0.66 -17.50 -5.69
CA LEU A 75 1.04 -16.27 -5.00
C LEU A 75 2.15 -15.53 -5.75
N PHE A 76 3.12 -16.23 -6.31
CA PHE A 76 4.16 -15.61 -7.14
C PHE A 76 3.56 -15.00 -8.41
N ILE A 77 2.64 -15.71 -9.07
CA ILE A 77 1.91 -15.21 -10.24
C ILE A 77 1.11 -13.96 -9.88
N ASP A 78 0.37 -13.96 -8.77
CA ASP A 78 -0.39 -12.80 -8.30
C ASP A 78 0.52 -11.57 -8.06
N LEU A 79 1.64 -11.76 -7.39
CA LEU A 79 2.62 -10.69 -7.16
C LEU A 79 3.25 -10.18 -8.46
N MET A 80 3.51 -11.06 -9.43
CA MET A 80 3.99 -10.70 -10.78
C MET A 80 2.95 -9.90 -11.56
N LEU A 81 1.70 -10.36 -11.62
CA LEU A 81 0.62 -9.68 -12.33
C LEU A 81 0.33 -8.30 -11.71
N GLY A 82 0.27 -8.22 -10.39
CA GLY A 82 0.11 -6.95 -9.67
C GLY A 82 1.28 -5.98 -9.93
N SER A 83 2.50 -6.51 -10.03
CA SER A 83 3.69 -5.75 -10.42
C SER A 83 3.60 -5.22 -11.85
N TRP A 84 3.21 -6.07 -12.81
CA TRP A 84 3.09 -5.69 -14.22
C TRP A 84 2.07 -4.58 -14.41
N ARG A 85 0.90 -4.68 -13.78
CA ARG A 85 -0.10 -3.62 -13.77
C ARG A 85 0.51 -2.29 -13.33
N ASN A 86 1.19 -2.27 -12.19
CA ASN A 86 1.83 -1.05 -11.69
C ASN A 86 2.95 -0.56 -12.63
N HIS A 87 3.69 -1.48 -13.25
CA HIS A 87 4.79 -1.18 -14.15
C HIS A 87 4.32 -0.50 -15.44
N ILE A 88 3.18 -0.92 -15.99
CA ILE A 88 2.59 -0.32 -17.20
C ILE A 88 2.31 1.17 -16.96
N PHE A 89 1.70 1.51 -15.82
CA PHE A 89 1.46 2.92 -15.47
C PHE A 89 2.76 3.67 -15.20
N MET A 90 3.68 3.06 -14.46
CA MET A 90 4.91 3.73 -14.05
C MET A 90 5.87 3.99 -15.21
N ARG A 91 5.91 3.11 -16.23
CA ARG A 91 6.71 3.32 -17.43
C ARG A 91 6.26 4.56 -18.23
N LYS A 92 4.98 4.92 -18.17
CA LYS A 92 4.47 6.16 -18.79
C LYS A 92 4.95 7.42 -18.07
N LEU A 93 5.13 7.35 -16.75
CA LEU A 93 5.54 8.49 -15.92
C LEU A 93 7.07 8.63 -15.84
N LYS A 94 7.79 7.50 -15.78
CA LYS A 94 9.25 7.44 -15.78
C LYS A 94 9.73 6.38 -16.78
N PRO A 95 9.98 6.76 -18.04
CA PRO A 95 10.57 5.88 -19.04
C PRO A 95 11.91 5.31 -18.52
N GLY A 96 12.14 4.01 -18.74
CA GLY A 96 13.37 3.33 -18.31
C GLY A 96 13.37 2.81 -16.86
N LEU A 97 12.29 2.98 -16.09
CA LEU A 97 12.17 2.30 -14.80
C LEU A 97 12.22 0.77 -15.01
N SER A 98 12.95 0.04 -14.15
CA SER A 98 12.99 -1.42 -14.20
C SER A 98 11.71 -2.04 -13.65
N HIS A 99 11.23 -3.13 -14.27
CA HIS A 99 10.10 -3.93 -13.75
C HIS A 99 10.33 -4.40 -12.31
N TRP A 100 11.57 -4.71 -11.95
CA TRP A 100 11.93 -5.15 -10.59
C TRP A 100 11.68 -4.09 -9.53
N VAL A 101 11.67 -2.80 -9.89
CA VAL A 101 11.25 -1.74 -8.98
C VAL A 101 9.76 -1.85 -8.70
N SER A 102 8.94 -2.01 -9.75
CA SER A 102 7.49 -2.21 -9.62
C SER A 102 7.15 -3.49 -8.85
N PHE A 103 7.94 -4.54 -9.00
CA PHE A 103 7.78 -5.77 -8.24
C PHE A 103 8.04 -5.55 -6.76
N LYS A 104 9.20 -4.97 -6.41
CA LYS A 104 9.52 -4.64 -5.02
C LYS A 104 8.47 -3.71 -4.39
N ALA A 105 7.96 -2.75 -5.15
CA ALA A 105 6.91 -1.84 -4.69
C ALA A 105 5.58 -2.58 -4.46
N ASN A 106 5.21 -3.52 -5.34
CA ASN A 106 4.00 -4.34 -5.18
C ASN A 106 4.10 -5.28 -3.97
N VAL A 107 5.26 -5.92 -3.77
CA VAL A 107 5.53 -6.77 -2.60
C VAL A 107 5.44 -5.93 -1.31
N ALA A 108 6.03 -4.74 -1.29
CA ALA A 108 5.95 -3.83 -0.14
C ALA A 108 4.50 -3.41 0.14
N ASN A 109 3.72 -3.11 -0.91
CA ASN A 109 2.30 -2.79 -0.81
C ASN A 109 1.49 -3.92 -0.18
N MET A 110 1.62 -5.14 -0.69
CA MET A 110 0.86 -6.30 -0.20
C MET A 110 1.30 -6.71 1.20
N PHE A 111 2.60 -6.74 1.46
CA PHE A 111 3.13 -7.08 2.78
C PHE A 111 2.63 -6.09 3.84
N MET A 112 2.83 -4.79 3.62
CA MET A 112 2.40 -3.77 4.57
C MET A 112 0.88 -3.70 4.68
N GLY A 113 0.16 -3.92 3.59
CA GLY A 113 -1.30 -4.05 3.61
C GLY A 113 -1.78 -5.22 4.46
N ALA A 114 -1.08 -6.35 4.46
CA ALA A 114 -1.46 -7.52 5.24
C ALA A 114 -1.12 -7.40 6.74
N VAL A 115 -0.04 -6.70 7.09
CA VAL A 115 0.41 -6.58 8.49
C VAL A 115 -0.13 -5.34 9.21
N THR A 116 -0.77 -4.39 8.50
CA THR A 116 -1.32 -3.17 9.10
C THR A 116 -2.85 -3.17 9.15
N PRO A 117 -3.47 -2.66 10.22
CA PRO A 117 -4.92 -2.50 10.29
C PRO A 117 -5.45 -1.67 9.11
N ALA A 118 -6.57 -2.11 8.54
CA ALA A 118 -7.26 -1.44 7.43
C ALA A 118 -6.36 -1.12 6.21
N HIS A 119 -5.30 -1.90 5.98
CA HIS A 119 -4.33 -1.69 4.90
C HIS A 119 -3.60 -0.33 4.93
N GLY A 120 -3.57 0.38 6.06
CA GLY A 120 -3.06 1.74 6.13
C GLY A 120 -1.57 1.90 5.74
N GLY A 121 -0.77 0.84 5.88
CA GLY A 121 0.64 0.84 5.51
C GLY A 121 0.93 0.52 4.04
N ALA A 122 -0.06 0.07 3.27
CA ALA A 122 0.13 -0.43 1.90
C ALA A 122 0.65 0.65 0.94
N ALA A 123 -0.13 1.73 0.76
CA ALA A 123 0.21 2.84 -0.13
C ALA A 123 1.51 3.57 0.27
N PRO A 124 1.74 3.92 1.55
CA PRO A 124 3.01 4.53 1.97
C PRO A 124 4.24 3.68 1.64
N ALA A 125 4.15 2.36 1.82
CA ALA A 125 5.24 1.45 1.53
C ALA A 125 5.53 1.34 0.03
N GLN A 126 4.48 1.28 -0.79
CA GLN A 126 4.59 1.31 -2.25
C GLN A 126 5.29 2.59 -2.72
N ILE A 127 4.83 3.74 -2.24
CA ILE A 127 5.37 5.07 -2.58
C ILE A 127 6.84 5.17 -2.16
N TYR A 128 7.18 4.72 -0.95
CA TYR A 128 8.55 4.74 -0.45
C TYR A 128 9.52 3.98 -1.37
N VAL A 129 9.16 2.78 -1.84
CA VAL A 129 10.02 1.98 -2.74
C VAL A 129 10.23 2.68 -4.09
N TYR A 130 9.17 3.30 -4.63
CA TYR A 130 9.26 4.06 -5.87
C TYR A 130 10.13 5.32 -5.72
N MET A 131 9.96 6.07 -4.63
CA MET A 131 10.77 7.25 -4.33
C MET A 131 12.26 6.91 -4.15
N ARG A 132 12.57 5.80 -3.49
CA ARG A 132 13.94 5.29 -3.37
C ARG A 132 14.57 4.90 -4.71
N SER A 133 13.75 4.71 -5.74
CA SER A 133 14.17 4.44 -7.12
C SER A 133 14.10 5.67 -8.02
N GLY A 134 13.97 6.86 -7.42
CA GLY A 134 13.95 8.16 -8.07
C GLY A 134 12.66 8.49 -8.82
N VAL A 135 11.53 7.87 -8.47
CA VAL A 135 10.20 8.29 -8.94
C VAL A 135 9.74 9.46 -8.07
N ARG A 136 9.10 10.48 -8.65
CA ARG A 136 8.57 11.60 -7.85
C ARG A 136 7.43 11.10 -6.96
N PHE A 137 7.27 11.70 -5.79
CA PHE A 137 6.19 11.33 -4.88
C PHE A 137 4.83 11.36 -5.58
N ILE A 138 4.55 12.44 -6.34
CA ILE A 138 3.25 12.64 -6.97
C ILE A 138 2.93 11.54 -7.98
N ASP A 139 3.92 11.11 -8.78
CA ASP A 139 3.76 10.03 -9.75
C ASP A 139 3.46 8.69 -9.06
N ALA A 140 4.19 8.39 -7.98
CA ALA A 140 3.99 7.18 -7.20
C ALA A 140 2.63 7.16 -6.49
N PHE A 141 2.21 8.30 -5.96
CA PHE A 141 0.90 8.49 -5.33
C PHE A 141 -0.23 8.31 -6.35
N THR A 142 -0.11 8.92 -7.53
CA THR A 142 -1.10 8.77 -8.61
C THR A 142 -1.28 7.30 -9.03
N VAL A 143 -0.18 6.55 -9.21
CA VAL A 143 -0.28 5.12 -9.54
C VAL A 143 -0.93 4.32 -8.41
N SER A 144 -0.58 4.60 -7.15
CA SER A 144 -1.22 3.97 -5.99
C SER A 144 -2.72 4.27 -5.94
N LEU A 145 -3.11 5.49 -6.30
CA LEU A 145 -4.50 5.93 -6.28
C LEU A 145 -5.33 5.30 -7.39
N ILE A 146 -4.80 5.26 -8.62
CA ILE A 146 -5.41 4.54 -9.76
C ILE A 146 -5.63 3.08 -9.38
N ASN A 147 -4.63 2.46 -8.76
CA ASN A 147 -4.70 1.07 -8.36
C ASN A 147 -5.78 0.79 -7.29
N MET A 148 -5.87 1.68 -6.30
CA MET A 148 -6.92 1.61 -5.28
C MET A 148 -8.31 1.78 -5.91
N GLY A 149 -8.48 2.78 -6.78
CA GLY A 149 -9.74 2.98 -7.51
C GLY A 149 -10.12 1.76 -8.35
N ALA A 150 -9.17 1.19 -9.10
CA ALA A 150 -9.40 -0.03 -9.88
C ALA A 150 -9.83 -1.20 -8.99
N THR A 151 -9.22 -1.37 -7.81
CA THR A 151 -9.58 -2.43 -6.85
C THR A 151 -10.99 -2.21 -6.29
N LEU A 152 -11.34 -0.97 -5.93
CA LEU A 152 -12.66 -0.62 -5.40
C LEU A 152 -13.78 -0.76 -6.43
N VAL A 153 -13.48 -0.63 -7.72
CA VAL A 153 -14.45 -0.91 -8.80
C VAL A 153 -14.53 -2.41 -9.09
N PHE A 154 -13.38 -3.08 -9.17
CA PHE A 154 -13.32 -4.49 -9.55
C PHE A 154 -13.92 -5.41 -8.48
N MET A 155 -13.68 -5.18 -7.19
CA MET A 155 -14.14 -6.09 -6.13
C MET A 155 -15.67 -6.18 -6.01
N PRO A 156 -16.44 -5.07 -6.01
CA PRO A 156 -17.90 -5.15 -6.06
C PRO A 156 -18.41 -5.83 -7.33
N LEU A 157 -17.80 -5.53 -8.48
CA LEU A 157 -18.20 -6.15 -9.75
C LEU A 157 -17.96 -7.66 -9.74
N ALA A 158 -16.78 -8.10 -9.28
CA ALA A 158 -16.45 -9.50 -9.12
C ALA A 158 -17.37 -10.20 -8.10
N GLY A 159 -17.68 -9.53 -6.98
CA GLY A 159 -18.63 -10.03 -5.98
C GLY A 159 -20.04 -10.18 -6.54
N LEU A 160 -20.51 -9.21 -7.32
CA LEU A 160 -21.81 -9.27 -7.99
C LEU A 160 -21.85 -10.39 -9.03
N LEU A 161 -20.81 -10.52 -9.87
CA LEU A 161 -20.72 -11.62 -10.84
C LEU A 161 -20.69 -12.98 -10.14
N ALA A 162 -19.97 -13.10 -9.01
CA ALA A 162 -19.97 -14.31 -8.21
C ALA A 162 -21.36 -14.65 -7.64
N LEU A 163 -22.11 -13.64 -7.15
CA LEU A 163 -23.48 -13.83 -6.66
C LEU A 163 -24.45 -14.25 -7.78
N LEU A 164 -24.23 -13.80 -9.02
CA LEU A 164 -25.11 -14.10 -10.15
C LEU A 164 -24.78 -15.43 -10.85
N LEU A 165 -23.52 -15.88 -10.81
CA LEU A 165 -23.03 -17.02 -11.60
C LEU A 165 -22.79 -18.29 -10.78
N LEU A 166 -22.60 -18.20 -9.47
CA LEU A 166 -22.46 -19.41 -8.66
C LEU A 166 -23.81 -20.05 -8.40
N ASP A 167 -23.90 -21.35 -8.67
CA ASP A 167 -25.07 -22.17 -8.35
C ASP A 167 -25.42 -22.10 -6.86
N GLU A 168 -26.72 -22.05 -6.56
CA GLU A 168 -27.34 -22.10 -5.21
C GLU A 168 -26.78 -23.23 -4.31
N SER A 169 -26.32 -24.32 -4.93
CA SER A 169 -25.72 -25.48 -4.24
C SER A 169 -24.35 -25.19 -3.61
N LEU A 170 -23.58 -24.25 -4.16
CA LEU A 170 -22.26 -23.82 -3.67
C LEU A 170 -22.35 -22.59 -2.76
N THR A 171 -23.49 -21.90 -2.78
CA THR A 171 -23.72 -20.62 -2.09
C THR A 171 -24.55 -20.76 -0.82
N SER A 172 -25.08 -21.94 -0.48
CA SER A 172 -25.81 -22.09 0.80
C SER A 172 -24.93 -21.82 2.05
N GLY A 173 -25.50 -21.09 3.03
CA GLY A 173 -24.86 -20.86 4.33
C GLY A 173 -23.88 -19.69 4.41
N LEU A 174 -22.72 -19.92 5.06
CA LEU A 174 -21.75 -18.89 5.44
C LEU A 174 -21.09 -18.19 4.23
N VAL A 175 -20.92 -18.89 3.12
CA VAL A 175 -20.24 -18.35 1.91
C VAL A 175 -21.03 -17.20 1.30
N THR A 176 -22.35 -17.33 1.15
CA THR A 176 -23.19 -16.23 0.67
C THR A 176 -23.17 -15.05 1.60
N VAL A 177 -23.24 -15.30 2.92
CA VAL A 177 -23.17 -14.22 3.91
C VAL A 177 -21.85 -13.46 3.79
N MET A 178 -20.72 -14.16 3.69
CA MET A 178 -19.40 -13.53 3.48
C MET A 178 -19.33 -12.76 2.15
N LEU A 179 -19.91 -13.30 1.08
CA LEU A 179 -19.92 -12.66 -0.23
C LEU A 179 -20.78 -11.38 -0.24
N GLN A 180 -21.95 -11.40 0.42
CA GLN A 180 -22.82 -10.24 0.60
C GLN A 180 -22.15 -9.16 1.46
N TYR A 181 -21.53 -9.54 2.58
CA TYR A 181 -20.79 -8.59 3.40
C TYR A 181 -19.59 -7.99 2.66
N GLY A 182 -18.84 -8.82 1.92
CA GLY A 182 -17.75 -8.35 1.07
C GLY A 182 -18.23 -7.35 0.03
N PHE A 183 -19.30 -7.70 -0.70
CA PHE A 183 -19.93 -6.81 -1.67
C PHE A 183 -20.38 -5.48 -1.03
N GLY A 184 -21.10 -5.53 0.10
CA GLY A 184 -21.56 -4.34 0.81
C GLY A 184 -20.42 -3.46 1.31
N PHE A 185 -19.39 -4.05 1.92
CA PHE A 185 -18.22 -3.33 2.43
C PHE A 185 -17.44 -2.63 1.31
N PHE A 186 -17.10 -3.35 0.23
CA PHE A 186 -16.38 -2.75 -0.89
C PHE A 186 -17.24 -1.72 -1.66
N SER A 187 -18.56 -1.93 -1.76
CA SER A 187 -19.46 -0.95 -2.38
C SER A 187 -19.55 0.33 -1.56
N LEU A 188 -19.62 0.22 -0.22
CA LEU A 188 -19.59 1.38 0.67
C LEU A 188 -18.26 2.15 0.53
N PHE A 189 -17.13 1.43 0.50
CA PHE A 189 -15.82 2.05 0.27
C PHE A 189 -15.72 2.69 -1.11
N LEU A 190 -16.29 2.08 -2.15
CA LEU A 190 -16.35 2.66 -3.48
C LEU A 190 -17.17 3.96 -3.48
N VAL A 191 -18.35 3.98 -2.84
CA VAL A 191 -19.15 5.20 -2.71
C VAL A 191 -18.39 6.27 -1.94
N ALA A 192 -17.76 5.92 -0.81
CA ALA A 192 -16.94 6.86 -0.05
C ALA A 192 -15.75 7.41 -0.87
N PHE A 193 -15.10 6.54 -1.66
CA PHE A 193 -14.03 6.93 -2.58
C PHE A 193 -14.56 7.87 -3.66
N LEU A 194 -15.66 7.53 -4.33
CA LEU A 194 -16.28 8.40 -5.35
C LEU A 194 -16.70 9.75 -4.76
N LEU A 195 -17.29 9.77 -3.57
CA LEU A 195 -17.65 11.01 -2.86
C LEU A 195 -16.42 11.86 -2.52
N ALA A 196 -15.33 11.22 -2.04
CA ALA A 196 -14.07 11.92 -1.79
C ALA A 196 -13.54 12.58 -3.08
N PHE A 197 -13.66 11.90 -4.22
CA PHE A 197 -13.18 12.39 -5.51
C PHE A 197 -14.20 13.24 -6.29
N TRP A 198 -15.46 13.31 -5.87
CA TRP A 198 -16.50 14.13 -6.52
C TRP A 198 -16.13 15.63 -6.45
N LYS A 199 -15.49 16.07 -5.36
CA LYS A 199 -15.00 17.44 -5.21
C LYS A 199 -13.50 17.41 -4.88
N PRO A 200 -12.60 17.30 -5.88
CA PRO A 200 -11.15 17.23 -5.65
C PRO A 200 -10.59 18.44 -4.88
N VAL A 201 -11.30 19.59 -4.91
CA VAL A 201 -11.03 20.78 -4.09
C VAL A 201 -11.07 20.48 -2.58
N TRP A 202 -11.96 19.58 -2.13
CA TRP A 202 -12.07 19.20 -0.72
C TRP A 202 -10.88 18.35 -0.28
N ILE A 203 -10.38 17.46 -1.15
CA ILE A 203 -9.15 16.70 -0.89
C ILE A 203 -7.95 17.64 -0.80
N ALA A 204 -7.85 18.62 -1.71
CA ALA A 204 -6.79 19.63 -1.64
C ALA A 204 -6.84 20.43 -0.32
N GLN A 205 -8.04 20.76 0.16
CA GLN A 205 -8.23 21.43 1.44
C GLN A 205 -7.90 20.53 2.64
N LEU A 206 -8.27 19.24 2.60
CA LEU A 206 -7.94 18.25 3.62
C LEU A 206 -6.43 18.02 3.70
N ILE A 207 -5.75 17.87 2.56
CA ILE A 207 -4.29 17.75 2.48
C ILE A 207 -3.63 19.00 3.08
N SER A 208 -4.12 20.20 2.77
CA SER A 208 -3.57 21.43 3.36
C SER A 208 -3.78 21.51 4.87
N HIS A 209 -4.94 21.07 5.39
CA HIS A 209 -5.23 21.07 6.83
C HIS A 209 -4.43 20.00 7.57
N ALA A 210 -4.39 18.78 7.06
CA ALA A 210 -3.60 17.69 7.61
C ALA A 210 -2.10 18.05 7.59
N SER A 211 -1.61 18.63 6.50
CA SER A 211 -0.23 19.08 6.39
C SER A 211 0.10 20.19 7.37
N LYS A 212 -0.79 21.18 7.55
CA LYS A 212 -0.64 22.22 8.59
C LYS A 212 -0.66 21.64 10.01
N TRP A 213 -1.54 20.67 10.28
CA TRP A 213 -1.62 20.00 11.57
C TRP A 213 -0.37 19.17 11.89
N VAL A 214 0.11 18.39 10.92
CA VAL A 214 1.35 17.61 11.04
C VAL A 214 2.57 18.53 11.12
N ALA A 215 2.61 19.61 10.36
CA ALA A 215 3.69 20.61 10.40
C ALA A 215 3.76 21.35 11.75
N ASN A 216 2.60 21.59 12.39
CA ASN A 216 2.54 22.14 13.75
C ASN A 216 2.99 21.12 14.82
N ARG A 217 2.76 19.82 14.60
CA ARG A 217 3.22 18.74 15.50
C ARG A 217 4.70 18.37 15.31
N LEU A 218 5.25 18.54 14.11
CA LEU A 218 6.63 18.19 13.74
C LEU A 218 7.35 19.41 13.12
N PRO A 219 7.69 20.43 13.94
CA PRO A 219 8.24 21.70 13.47
C PRO A 219 9.56 21.55 12.69
N ARG A 220 10.30 20.47 12.91
CA ARG A 220 11.57 20.17 12.23
C ARG A 220 11.44 19.92 10.72
N TYR A 221 10.25 19.58 10.22
CA TYR A 221 9.99 19.31 8.80
C TYR A 221 8.90 20.19 8.19
N ARG A 222 8.49 21.24 8.90
CA ARG A 222 7.40 22.15 8.56
C ARG A 222 7.49 22.66 7.12
N ASP A 223 8.64 23.19 6.72
CA ASP A 223 8.80 23.80 5.40
C ASP A 223 8.76 22.77 4.26
N LYS A 224 9.23 21.53 4.50
CA LYS A 224 9.14 20.45 3.50
C LYS A 224 7.72 19.93 3.36
N ILE A 225 6.99 19.80 4.46
CA ILE A 225 5.59 19.33 4.47
C ILE A 225 4.67 20.37 3.81
N LEU A 226 4.89 21.66 4.09
CA LEU A 226 4.12 22.74 3.48
C LEU A 226 4.39 22.86 1.98
N ARG A 227 5.65 22.83 1.53
CA ARG A 227 5.98 22.80 0.09
C ARG A 227 5.37 21.60 -0.62
N TRP A 228 5.48 20.41 -0.04
CA TRP A 228 4.87 19.21 -0.61
C TRP A 228 3.33 19.32 -0.69
N SER A 229 2.69 19.92 0.31
CA SER A 229 1.26 20.19 0.29
C SER A 229 0.87 21.17 -0.82
N GLU A 230 1.61 22.26 -0.99
CA GLU A 230 1.35 23.26 -2.02
C GLU A 230 1.52 22.68 -3.42
N GLU A 231 2.60 21.94 -3.68
CA GLU A 231 2.85 21.24 -4.95
C GLU A 231 1.75 20.22 -5.26
N THR A 232 1.27 19.49 -4.23
CA THR A 232 0.19 18.50 -4.37
C THR A 232 -1.15 19.16 -4.64
N THR A 233 -1.49 20.23 -3.92
CA THR A 233 -2.71 21.02 -4.15
C THR A 233 -2.72 21.62 -5.55
N LEU A 234 -1.60 22.18 -6.00
CA LEU A 234 -1.46 22.75 -7.34
C LEU A 234 -1.64 21.65 -8.41
N SER A 235 -1.04 20.48 -8.21
CA SER A 235 -1.16 19.34 -9.13
C SER A 235 -2.60 18.81 -9.24
N ILE A 236 -3.35 18.78 -8.13
CA ILE A 236 -4.77 18.39 -8.12
C ILE A 236 -5.62 19.39 -8.91
N GLN A 237 -5.33 20.69 -8.80
CA GLN A 237 -6.00 21.73 -9.57
C GLN A 237 -5.67 21.64 -11.07
N THR A 238 -4.40 21.42 -11.41
CA THR A 238 -3.95 21.22 -12.80
C THR A 238 -4.57 19.96 -13.43
N TYR A 239 -4.71 18.88 -12.66
CA TYR A 239 -5.43 17.68 -13.10
C TYR A 239 -6.90 17.98 -13.45
N GLN A 240 -7.58 18.76 -12.59
CA GLN A 240 -8.97 19.13 -12.82
C GLN A 240 -9.16 19.99 -14.07
N GLN A 241 -8.26 20.95 -14.31
CA GLN A 241 -8.25 21.78 -15.52
C GLN A 241 -7.96 20.96 -16.78
N THR A 242 -7.04 19.99 -16.70
CA THR A 242 -6.70 19.11 -17.83
C THR A 242 -7.88 18.19 -18.19
N CYS A 243 -8.57 17.63 -17.18
CA CYS A 243 -9.78 16.84 -17.41
C CYS A 243 -10.94 17.67 -17.99
N GLN A 244 -11.11 18.92 -17.57
CA GLN A 244 -12.12 19.82 -18.16
C GLN A 244 -11.83 20.16 -19.62
N LEU A 245 -10.56 20.41 -19.97
CA LEU A 245 -10.14 20.64 -21.36
C LEU A 245 -10.34 19.41 -22.25
N LEU A 246 -10.15 18.19 -21.72
CA LEU A 246 -10.35 16.94 -22.47
C LEU A 246 -11.83 16.56 -22.65
N LEU A 247 -12.73 17.07 -21.80
CA LEU A 247 -14.18 16.86 -21.93
C LEU A 247 -14.87 17.89 -22.85
N GLN A 248 -14.16 18.91 -23.32
CA GLN A 248 -14.65 19.94 -24.26
C GLN A 248 -14.27 19.66 -25.73
N LYS A 249 -13.70 18.50 -26.04
CA LYS A 249 -13.51 17.98 -27.41
C LYS A 249 -14.27 16.68 -27.59
#